data_AF-A0A9X4KIC8-F1
#
_entry.id   AF-A0A9X4KIC8-F1
#
_cell.length_a   1.000
_cell.length_b   1.000
_cell.length_c   1.000
_cell.angle_alpha   90.00
_cell.angle_beta   90.00
_cell.angle_gamma   90.00
#
_symmetry.space_group_name_H-M   'P 1'
#
loop_
_entity.id
_entity.type
_entity.pdbx_description
1 polymer ?
#
loop_
_entity_poly.entity_id
_entity_poly.type
_entity_poly.pdbx_seq_one_letter_code
_entity_poly.pdbx_strand_id
1 'polypeptide(L)'
;MRNNVVYGTVDAGVYLNKATGFKVYNNTILKTGSGLGSIEPRFVETSGDIRNNLLGADVKLRNSATATQGNNLTGADGSWLANPAQGDYHLHPFYGAGARDIGAPLTEVPTDMDGQTRPYGSAPDVGADEFVPNETTPPSAISNLASSAVTARTFKLTWAAPGDDGNVGKAYLYDIRYANAPITEANWSSAQKVETSLLPATSGTSQSMTVTGPTAGTTVYAAMKAVDDQGNVSALSNVVSVTMAASSATEFSPADDVQNSYGNIYPNQQTLAVSNNGNYIYTAYLQGNFSTFSGSSAERAILKLYTNYNKPITMKVTVTGLQDNSWTEGSVTASNLPSETGAVDLGLLPVTGPGWYDFDITDFVNSHMGDKKVSFKLSDPLKQSNPVNFNSSENPYNRPIIVIDNTDAIAPDAIADLAAGDRTMSSVVLKWTAPGDDGNVRTASEYDVRYSSSPITAANWSSATPVVGEPTPQVAGTKQQFSVLGLTPGATYYFAMKTRDNANNFSGLSNVIQVVMETTINVAKNKSVTSNGTVSNNVPLSILTDGVTARDQYALIGVSTGPKWVQVDLGQAYGIEKNQHPQ
;
A
#
# COMPACT_ATOMS: atom_id res chain seq x y z
N MET A 1 -5.12 6.70 44.82
CA MET A 1 -4.13 5.99 43.98
C MET A 1 -3.37 7.05 43.20
N ARG A 2 -2.03 7.06 43.30
CA ARG A 2 -1.18 8.00 42.56
C ARG A 2 0.18 7.41 42.21
N ASN A 3 0.75 7.82 41.08
CA ASN A 3 2.06 7.40 40.57
C ASN A 3 2.20 5.89 40.37
N ASN A 4 1.13 5.22 39.97
CA ASN A 4 1.17 3.78 39.70
C ASN A 4 1.19 3.52 38.20
N VAL A 5 1.90 2.46 37.82
CA VAL A 5 1.85 1.90 36.47
C VAL A 5 1.02 0.62 36.49
N VAL A 6 0.05 0.52 35.60
CA VAL A 6 -0.72 -0.70 35.31
C VAL A 6 -0.58 -0.99 33.83
N TYR A 7 0.02 -2.13 33.49
CA TYR A 7 0.34 -2.47 32.11
C TYR A 7 -0.01 -3.93 31.79
N GLY A 8 -0.83 -4.16 30.76
CA GLY A 8 -1.07 -5.51 30.22
C GLY A 8 -2.09 -6.35 31.00
N THR A 9 -3.07 -5.72 31.67
CA THR A 9 -4.18 -6.44 32.30
C THR A 9 -5.21 -6.90 31.27
N VAL A 10 -5.88 -8.02 31.56
CA VAL A 10 -6.98 -8.57 30.74
C VAL A 10 -8.35 -7.96 31.06
N ASP A 11 -8.42 -7.15 32.13
CA ASP A 11 -9.63 -6.48 32.60
C ASP A 11 -9.41 -4.94 32.62
N ALA A 12 -10.30 -4.18 33.26
CA ALA A 12 -10.08 -2.78 33.55
C ALA A 12 -8.81 -2.59 34.39
N GLY A 13 -8.07 -1.51 34.14
CA GLY A 13 -6.84 -1.20 34.89
C GLY A 13 -7.12 -0.84 36.34
N VAL A 14 -8.13 -0.01 36.57
CA VAL A 14 -8.60 0.36 37.91
C VAL A 14 -10.12 0.23 37.96
N TYR A 15 -10.61 -0.64 38.85
CA TYR A 15 -12.04 -0.84 39.09
C TYR A 15 -12.45 -0.26 40.45
N LEU A 16 -13.41 0.66 40.45
CA LEU A 16 -13.90 1.33 41.67
C LEU A 16 -15.36 0.93 41.92
N ASN A 17 -15.60 0.22 43.03
CA ASN A 17 -16.90 -0.34 43.37
C ASN A 17 -17.40 0.24 44.70
N LYS A 18 -18.46 1.04 44.64
CA LYS A 18 -19.04 1.77 45.78
C LYS A 18 -18.01 2.59 46.56
N ALA A 19 -16.99 3.09 45.87
CA ALA A 19 -15.90 3.86 46.47
C ALA A 19 -16.27 5.35 46.49
N THR A 20 -16.22 5.99 47.66
CA THR A 20 -16.61 7.38 47.86
C THR A 20 -15.40 8.25 48.18
N GLY A 21 -15.33 9.45 47.59
CA GLY A 21 -14.22 10.37 47.80
C GLY A 21 -12.86 9.87 47.27
N PHE A 22 -12.87 8.96 46.29
CA PHE A 22 -11.62 8.43 45.75
C PHE A 22 -10.85 9.51 44.96
N LYS A 23 -9.53 9.36 44.91
CA LYS A 23 -8.63 10.18 44.10
C LYS A 23 -7.74 9.26 43.28
N VAL A 24 -7.81 9.36 41.96
CA VAL A 24 -6.97 8.60 41.02
C VAL A 24 -6.19 9.62 40.19
N TYR A 25 -4.96 9.91 40.62
CA TYR A 25 -4.15 10.99 40.08
C TYR A 25 -2.85 10.46 39.49
N ASN A 26 -2.40 10.96 38.33
CA ASN A 26 -1.04 10.69 37.84
C ASN A 26 -0.69 9.20 37.81
N ASN A 27 -1.52 8.37 37.16
CA ASN A 27 -1.22 6.96 36.94
C ASN A 27 -1.05 6.70 35.44
N THR A 28 -0.20 5.74 35.07
CA THR A 28 -0.03 5.26 33.70
C THR A 28 -0.74 3.90 33.57
N ILE A 29 -1.84 3.83 32.83
CA ILE A 29 -2.71 2.64 32.75
C ILE A 29 -2.94 2.28 31.28
N LEU A 30 -2.11 1.39 30.76
CA LEU A 30 -2.07 1.03 29.34
C LEU A 30 -2.33 -0.47 29.12
N LYS A 31 -2.70 -0.81 27.88
CA LYS A 31 -2.89 -2.21 27.43
C LYS A 31 -3.87 -2.98 28.35
N THR A 32 -5.07 -2.43 28.52
CA THR A 32 -6.18 -3.05 29.26
C THR A 32 -7.01 -3.99 28.38
N GLY A 33 -7.93 -4.73 28.99
CA GLY A 33 -8.82 -5.65 28.27
C GLY A 33 -9.65 -4.97 27.17
N SER A 34 -9.94 -5.72 26.11
CA SER A 34 -10.71 -5.21 24.96
C SER A 34 -12.13 -4.80 25.35
N GLY A 35 -12.56 -3.61 24.93
CA GLY A 35 -13.90 -3.06 25.21
C GLY A 35 -14.08 -2.49 26.64
N LEU A 36 -13.00 -2.42 27.42
CA LEU A 36 -12.99 -1.92 28.80
C LEU A 36 -12.33 -0.54 28.89
N GLY A 37 -12.68 0.22 29.93
CA GLY A 37 -12.00 1.47 30.25
C GLY A 37 -10.68 1.23 30.98
N SER A 38 -9.73 2.17 30.88
CA SER A 38 -8.54 2.12 31.74
C SER A 38 -8.90 2.30 33.21
N ILE A 39 -9.91 3.13 33.49
CA ILE A 39 -10.49 3.33 34.82
C ILE A 39 -12.02 3.15 34.72
N GLU A 40 -12.59 2.28 35.54
CA GLU A 40 -14.04 1.98 35.58
C GLU A 40 -14.63 2.23 36.98
N PRO A 41 -15.15 3.43 37.26
CA PRO A 41 -16.04 3.68 38.39
C PRO A 41 -17.42 3.08 38.15
N ARG A 42 -17.94 2.30 39.11
CA ARG A 42 -19.20 1.56 38.97
C ARG A 42 -20.10 1.69 40.19
N PHE A 43 -21.40 1.80 39.91
CA PHE A 43 -22.52 1.97 40.86
C PHE A 43 -22.69 3.39 41.39
N VAL A 44 -23.92 3.72 41.78
CA VAL A 44 -24.34 5.07 42.16
C VAL A 44 -23.63 5.60 43.41
N GLU A 45 -23.20 4.71 44.30
CA GLU A 45 -22.44 5.06 45.49
C GLU A 45 -20.99 5.44 45.19
N THR A 46 -20.52 5.24 43.95
CA THR A 46 -19.15 5.55 43.54
C THR A 46 -19.02 7.01 43.10
N SER A 47 -18.18 7.76 43.81
CA SER A 47 -17.89 9.17 43.52
C SER A 47 -16.45 9.56 43.88
N GLY A 48 -15.83 10.42 43.08
CA GLY A 48 -14.44 10.84 43.30
C GLY A 48 -13.91 11.79 42.25
N ASP A 49 -12.59 11.89 42.15
CA ASP A 49 -11.87 12.77 41.23
C ASP A 49 -10.74 11.99 40.52
N ILE A 50 -10.62 12.19 39.20
CA ILE A 50 -9.71 11.48 38.31
C ILE A 50 -8.95 12.51 37.48
N ARG A 51 -7.64 12.65 37.71
CA ARG A 51 -6.84 13.67 37.03
C ARG A 51 -5.47 13.21 36.60
N ASN A 52 -4.95 13.84 35.56
CA ASN A 52 -3.57 13.65 35.09
C ASN A 52 -3.18 12.19 34.82
N ASN A 53 -4.12 11.29 34.48
CA ASN A 53 -3.77 9.91 34.19
C ASN A 53 -3.44 9.72 32.70
N LEU A 54 -2.40 8.96 32.40
CA LEU A 54 -2.04 8.52 31.06
C LEU A 54 -2.70 7.16 30.79
N LEU A 55 -3.63 7.12 29.85
CA LEU A 55 -4.57 6.01 29.69
C LEU A 55 -4.54 5.44 28.26
N GLY A 56 -4.56 4.11 28.16
CA GLY A 56 -4.72 3.43 26.87
C GLY A 56 -6.16 3.37 26.37
N ALA A 57 -7.12 3.43 27.29
CA ALA A 57 -8.55 3.50 27.00
C ALA A 57 -9.21 4.57 27.88
N ASP A 58 -10.43 4.99 27.54
CA ASP A 58 -11.10 6.08 28.26
C ASP A 58 -11.45 5.72 29.72
N VAL A 59 -11.77 6.75 30.50
CA VAL A 59 -12.48 6.59 31.77
C VAL A 59 -13.93 6.23 31.48
N LYS A 60 -14.35 5.04 31.90
CA LYS A 60 -15.68 4.51 31.60
C LYS A 60 -16.56 4.50 32.85
N LEU A 61 -17.36 5.55 33.01
CA LEU A 61 -18.36 5.63 34.08
C LEU A 61 -19.52 4.66 33.83
N ARG A 62 -19.86 3.85 34.82
CA ARG A 62 -20.88 2.81 34.70
C ARG A 62 -21.88 2.84 35.84
N ASN A 63 -23.12 2.45 35.53
CA ASN A 63 -24.19 2.24 36.53
C ASN A 63 -24.38 3.46 37.45
N SER A 64 -24.43 4.66 36.86
CA SER A 64 -24.63 5.94 37.56
C SER A 64 -23.51 6.36 38.52
N ALA A 65 -22.31 5.76 38.41
CA ALA A 65 -21.13 6.29 39.07
C ALA A 65 -20.81 7.70 38.57
N THR A 66 -20.22 8.50 39.44
CA THR A 66 -19.82 9.88 39.14
C THR A 66 -18.33 10.07 39.38
N ALA A 67 -17.71 10.96 38.61
CA ALA A 67 -16.35 11.41 38.88
C ALA A 67 -16.15 12.80 38.27
N THR A 68 -15.46 13.68 39.00
CA THR A 68 -14.85 14.86 38.37
C THR A 68 -13.63 14.39 37.58
N GLN A 69 -13.45 14.93 36.38
CA GLN A 69 -12.34 14.55 35.49
C GLN A 69 -11.63 15.80 34.99
N GLY A 70 -10.30 15.72 34.86
CA GLY A 70 -9.50 16.80 34.28
C GLY A 70 -8.13 16.30 33.86
N ASN A 71 -7.62 16.75 32.71
CA ASN A 71 -6.26 16.47 32.24
C ASN A 71 -5.90 14.98 32.15
N ASN A 72 -6.87 14.07 32.00
CA ASN A 72 -6.57 12.67 31.67
C ASN A 72 -6.30 12.57 30.17
N LEU A 73 -5.17 11.97 29.80
CA LEU A 73 -4.80 11.76 28.41
C LEU A 73 -5.14 10.31 28.02
N THR A 74 -5.98 10.13 27.00
CA THR A 74 -6.42 8.82 26.53
C THR A 74 -5.84 8.49 25.15
N GLY A 75 -5.82 7.20 24.80
CA GLY A 75 -5.31 6.73 23.51
C GLY A 75 -3.79 6.52 23.43
N ALA A 76 -3.09 6.58 24.57
CA ALA A 76 -1.67 6.24 24.63
C ALA A 76 -1.46 4.73 24.49
N ASP A 77 -0.34 4.32 23.90
CA ASP A 77 0.03 2.90 23.79
C ASP A 77 1.45 2.64 24.29
N GLY A 78 1.91 1.40 24.21
CA GLY A 78 3.22 1.02 24.70
C GLY A 78 4.39 1.76 24.05
N SER A 79 4.23 2.34 22.86
CA SER A 79 5.28 3.14 22.22
C SER A 79 5.58 4.43 22.96
N TRP A 80 4.63 4.94 23.75
CA TRP A 80 4.79 6.14 24.56
C TRP A 80 5.69 5.93 25.78
N LEU A 81 6.08 4.68 26.06
CA LEU A 81 6.95 4.30 27.16
C LEU A 81 8.33 3.85 26.62
N ALA A 82 9.39 4.07 27.39
CA ALA A 82 10.77 3.86 26.95
C ALA A 82 11.05 2.40 26.54
N ASN A 83 10.75 1.41 27.40
CA ASN A 83 10.90 -0.01 27.07
C ASN A 83 9.98 -0.90 27.94
N PRO A 84 8.66 -0.84 27.72
CA PRO A 84 7.71 -1.53 28.58
C PRO A 84 7.79 -3.06 28.48
N ALA A 85 8.39 -3.59 27.41
CA ALA A 85 8.65 -5.02 27.27
C ALA A 85 9.72 -5.53 28.24
N GLN A 86 10.62 -4.63 28.69
CA GLN A 86 11.65 -4.92 29.69
C GLN A 86 11.35 -4.31 31.06
N GLY A 87 10.15 -3.72 31.24
CA GLY A 87 9.71 -3.14 32.50
C GLY A 87 10.10 -1.67 32.71
N ASP A 88 10.63 -1.01 31.69
CA ASP A 88 10.88 0.43 31.73
C ASP A 88 9.63 1.20 31.25
N TYR A 89 8.96 1.82 32.20
CA TYR A 89 7.69 2.52 32.00
C TYR A 89 7.81 4.04 32.08
N HIS A 90 9.03 4.58 32.04
CA HIS A 90 9.22 6.03 31.87
C HIS A 90 8.66 6.48 30.53
N LEU A 91 8.26 7.74 30.44
CA LEU A 91 7.84 8.35 29.19
C LEU A 91 8.99 8.24 28.18
N HIS A 92 8.69 7.64 27.03
CA HIS A 92 9.63 7.63 25.93
C HIS A 92 10.00 9.08 25.60
N PRO A 93 11.29 9.42 25.41
CA PRO A 93 11.76 10.77 25.09
C PRO A 93 11.05 11.49 23.92
N PHE A 94 10.27 10.76 23.12
CA PHE A 94 9.63 11.23 21.90
C PHE A 94 8.16 10.88 21.84
N TYR A 95 7.83 9.59 21.83
CA TYR A 95 6.46 9.14 21.71
C TYR A 95 5.63 9.50 22.94
N GLY A 96 6.27 9.71 24.09
CA GLY A 96 5.63 10.21 25.31
C GLY A 96 5.50 11.73 25.40
N ALA A 97 6.00 12.51 24.42
CA ALA A 97 6.02 13.98 24.51
C ALA A 97 4.63 14.61 24.64
N GLY A 98 3.58 13.95 24.10
CA GLY A 98 2.20 14.41 24.24
C GLY A 98 1.66 14.36 25.68
N ALA A 99 2.35 13.68 26.59
CA ALA A 99 2.00 13.62 28.01
C ALA A 99 2.70 14.70 28.85
N ARG A 100 3.69 15.41 28.28
CA ARG A 100 4.53 16.34 29.04
C ARG A 100 3.88 17.70 29.21
N ASP A 101 4.09 18.33 30.35
CA ASP A 101 3.73 19.74 30.58
C ASP A 101 2.25 20.09 30.37
N ILE A 102 1.35 19.11 30.47
CA ILE A 102 -0.09 19.29 30.22
C ILE A 102 -0.99 18.89 31.40
N GLY A 103 -0.41 18.42 32.50
CA GLY A 103 -1.12 18.09 33.73
C GLY A 103 -1.48 19.33 34.55
N ALA A 104 -2.48 19.19 35.41
CA ALA A 104 -2.81 20.19 36.41
C ALA A 104 -1.92 20.01 37.67
N PRO A 105 -1.42 21.07 38.30
CA PRO A 105 -0.77 20.95 39.61
C PRO A 105 -1.70 20.35 40.67
N LEU A 106 -1.25 19.27 41.33
CA LEU A 106 -1.99 18.60 42.40
C LEU A 106 -1.13 18.57 43.67
N THR A 107 -1.59 19.20 44.74
CA THR A 107 -0.87 19.24 46.02
C THR A 107 -0.63 17.85 46.61
N GLU A 108 -1.48 16.90 46.27
CA GLU A 108 -1.36 15.51 46.69
C GLU A 108 -0.40 14.70 45.81
N VAL A 109 0.21 15.25 44.76
CA VAL A 109 1.17 14.51 43.92
C VAL A 109 2.43 15.37 43.71
N PRO A 110 3.22 15.63 44.77
CA PRO A 110 4.38 16.51 44.67
C PRO A 110 5.58 15.89 43.96
N THR A 111 5.60 14.56 43.85
CA THR A 111 6.64 13.80 43.15
C THR A 111 6.03 12.76 42.23
N ASP A 112 6.81 12.18 41.33
CA ASP A 112 6.42 11.10 40.42
C ASP A 112 6.67 9.69 41.01
N MET A 113 6.75 8.67 40.15
CA MET A 113 6.98 7.27 40.53
C MET A 113 8.41 6.98 41.02
N ASP A 114 9.38 7.81 40.63
CA ASP A 114 10.80 7.69 41.02
C ASP A 114 11.20 8.69 42.11
N GLY A 115 10.27 9.55 42.52
CA GLY A 115 10.46 10.57 43.56
C GLY A 115 10.95 11.92 43.03
N GLN A 116 10.94 12.12 41.72
CA GLN A 116 11.29 13.37 41.05
C GLN A 116 10.21 14.42 41.31
N THR A 117 10.61 15.66 41.57
CA THR A 117 9.66 16.73 41.93
C THR A 117 8.85 17.17 40.73
N ARG A 118 7.55 17.40 40.93
CA ARG A 118 6.65 17.95 39.92
C ARG A 118 6.38 19.45 40.16
N PRO A 119 6.31 20.30 39.12
CA PRO A 119 6.75 20.02 37.75
C PRO A 119 8.26 20.17 37.57
N TYR A 120 8.86 19.41 36.65
CA TYR A 120 10.18 19.74 36.09
C TYR A 120 10.07 20.88 35.07
N GLY A 121 9.09 20.79 34.16
CA GLY A 121 8.83 21.80 33.14
C GLY A 121 7.85 22.89 33.58
N SER A 122 7.02 23.33 32.64
CA SER A 122 6.01 24.37 32.86
C SER A 122 4.76 23.88 33.61
N ALA A 123 4.48 22.57 33.59
CA ALA A 123 3.41 21.94 34.36
C ALA A 123 3.73 20.44 34.59
N PRO A 124 3.05 19.75 35.54
CA PRO A 124 3.33 18.33 35.75
C PRO A 124 2.96 17.49 34.53
N ASP A 125 3.68 16.42 34.29
CA ASP A 125 3.36 15.48 33.23
C ASP A 125 2.13 14.63 33.59
N VAL A 126 1.37 14.27 32.56
CA VAL A 126 0.27 13.32 32.67
C VAL A 126 0.83 11.90 32.71
N GLY A 127 0.39 11.11 33.68
CA GLY A 127 0.91 9.76 33.93
C GLY A 127 1.70 9.67 35.23
N ALA A 128 2.30 8.50 35.45
CA ALA A 128 3.04 8.16 36.67
C ALA A 128 4.44 8.79 36.72
N ASP A 129 5.06 8.98 35.56
CA ASP A 129 6.40 9.52 35.37
C ASP A 129 6.37 11.04 35.21
N GLU A 130 7.41 11.74 35.68
CA GLU A 130 7.72 13.12 35.31
C GLU A 130 8.98 13.07 34.45
N PHE A 131 8.86 13.40 33.17
CA PHE A 131 9.98 13.29 32.26
C PHE A 131 11.05 14.34 32.59
N VAL A 132 12.18 13.87 33.09
CA VAL A 132 13.38 14.68 33.30
C VAL A 132 14.47 14.23 32.33
N PRO A 133 14.91 15.08 31.37
CA PRO A 133 16.05 14.80 30.52
C PRO A 133 17.31 14.53 31.37
N ASN A 134 18.03 13.44 31.11
CA ASN A 134 19.29 13.12 31.81
C ASN A 134 20.47 13.98 31.32
N GLU A 135 20.33 14.62 30.16
CA GLU A 135 21.17 15.67 29.63
C GLU A 135 20.28 16.68 28.85
N THR A 136 20.83 17.85 28.49
CA THR A 136 20.07 18.96 27.88
C THR A 136 20.76 19.59 26.66
N THR A 137 21.75 18.92 26.10
CA THR A 137 22.58 19.34 24.98
C THR A 137 21.96 18.87 23.67
N PRO A 138 21.19 19.70 22.95
CA PRO A 138 20.60 19.27 21.69
C PRO A 138 21.64 19.03 20.60
N PRO A 139 21.24 18.35 19.50
CA PRO A 139 22.01 18.32 18.27
C PRO A 139 22.34 19.71 17.76
N SER A 140 23.47 19.85 17.08
CA SER A 140 23.81 21.10 16.39
C SER A 140 22.82 21.38 15.26
N ALA A 141 22.48 22.65 15.08
CA ALA A 141 21.67 23.05 13.93
C ALA A 141 22.39 22.69 12.62
N ILE A 142 21.64 22.11 11.69
CA ILE A 142 22.14 21.81 10.35
C ILE A 142 22.33 23.13 9.61
N SER A 143 23.57 23.51 9.30
CA SER A 143 23.90 24.79 8.65
C SER A 143 24.15 24.69 7.14
N ASN A 144 24.17 23.48 6.60
CA ASN A 144 24.48 23.18 5.19
C ASN A 144 23.34 22.46 4.46
N LEU A 145 22.10 22.64 4.89
CA LEU A 145 20.94 22.11 4.15
C LEU A 145 20.91 22.76 2.76
N ALA A 146 20.83 21.94 1.72
CA ALA A 146 20.76 22.38 0.32
C ALA A 146 19.73 21.58 -0.46
N SER A 147 19.19 22.17 -1.54
CA SER A 147 18.26 21.52 -2.46
C SER A 147 18.92 21.26 -3.83
N SER A 148 18.47 20.21 -4.51
CA SER A 148 18.90 19.85 -5.87
C SER A 148 17.84 18.98 -6.56
N ALA A 149 18.08 18.58 -7.82
CA ALA A 149 17.25 17.63 -8.57
C ALA A 149 15.74 17.97 -8.54
N VAL A 150 15.42 19.22 -8.83
CA VAL A 150 14.06 19.74 -8.77
C VAL A 150 13.27 19.30 -10.00
N THR A 151 12.11 18.69 -9.76
CA THR A 151 11.11 18.35 -10.78
C THR A 151 9.82 19.15 -10.53
N ALA A 152 8.74 18.80 -11.22
CA ALA A 152 7.44 19.41 -10.97
C ALA A 152 6.87 19.05 -9.59
N ARG A 153 7.19 17.87 -9.05
CA ARG A 153 6.55 17.34 -7.83
C ARG A 153 7.53 16.80 -6.80
N THR A 154 8.84 16.86 -7.06
CA THR A 154 9.87 16.38 -6.16
C THR A 154 11.09 17.31 -6.14
N PHE A 155 11.81 17.32 -5.03
CA PHE A 155 13.15 17.90 -4.94
C PHE A 155 13.99 17.08 -3.96
N LYS A 156 15.32 17.12 -4.11
CA LYS A 156 16.25 16.43 -3.22
C LYS A 156 16.85 17.41 -2.22
N LEU A 157 16.79 17.07 -0.94
CA LEU A 157 17.54 17.74 0.13
C LEU A 157 18.85 17.00 0.41
N THR A 158 19.92 17.74 0.70
CA THR A 158 21.23 17.23 1.11
C THR A 158 21.77 18.01 2.30
N TRP A 159 22.40 17.33 3.25
CA TRP A 159 23.01 17.94 4.45
C TRP A 159 24.13 17.06 5.02
N ALA A 160 24.89 17.59 5.98
CA ALA A 160 25.75 16.79 6.85
C ALA A 160 25.01 16.45 8.15
N ALA A 161 25.00 15.18 8.55
CA ALA A 161 24.34 14.73 9.77
C ALA A 161 24.90 15.47 11.01
N PRO A 162 24.06 16.00 11.91
CA PRO A 162 24.51 16.48 13.21
C PRO A 162 24.78 15.32 14.17
N GLY A 163 25.38 15.63 15.31
CA GLY A 163 25.55 14.68 16.41
C GLY A 163 24.28 14.53 17.24
N ASP A 164 24.40 13.73 18.28
CA ASP A 164 23.46 13.63 19.40
C ASP A 164 23.63 14.89 20.27
N ASP A 165 24.78 15.01 20.94
CA ASP A 165 25.22 16.22 21.63
C ASP A 165 26.00 17.13 20.69
N GLY A 166 25.33 18.14 20.12
CA GLY A 166 25.97 19.03 19.16
C GLY A 166 26.43 18.30 17.88
N ASN A 167 27.74 18.09 17.74
CA ASN A 167 28.35 17.37 16.61
C ASN A 167 29.03 16.06 17.04
N VAL A 168 28.71 15.54 18.23
CA VAL A 168 29.27 14.28 18.74
C VAL A 168 28.23 13.17 18.61
N GLY A 169 28.64 11.98 18.17
CA GLY A 169 27.73 10.84 18.07
C GLY A 169 26.78 10.95 16.89
N LYS A 170 25.50 10.59 17.12
CA LYS A 170 24.47 10.48 16.09
C LYS A 170 23.14 10.93 16.68
N ALA A 171 22.51 11.92 16.03
CA ALA A 171 21.13 12.27 16.34
C ALA A 171 20.21 11.04 16.21
N TYR A 172 19.10 11.05 16.94
CA TYR A 172 18.14 9.96 16.93
C TYR A 172 17.20 10.02 15.73
N LEU A 173 16.67 11.21 15.39
CA LEU A 173 15.79 11.39 14.22
C LEU A 173 15.90 12.79 13.60
N TYR A 174 15.28 12.94 12.41
CA TYR A 174 15.04 14.23 11.78
C TYR A 174 13.54 14.56 11.76
N ASP A 175 13.21 15.81 12.07
CA ASP A 175 11.93 16.41 11.70
C ASP A 175 12.17 17.33 10.51
N ILE A 176 11.66 16.95 9.35
CA ILE A 176 11.91 17.62 8.07
C ILE A 176 10.59 18.16 7.56
N ARG A 177 10.58 19.44 7.20
CA ARG A 177 9.36 20.14 6.81
C ARG A 177 9.56 21.02 5.59
N TYR A 178 8.47 21.25 4.86
CA TYR A 178 8.41 22.27 3.83
C TYR A 178 7.14 23.13 3.96
N ALA A 179 7.17 24.35 3.43
CA ALA A 179 6.05 25.28 3.47
C ALA A 179 5.99 26.16 2.21
N ASN A 180 4.84 26.78 1.96
CA ASN A 180 4.62 27.71 0.84
C ASN A 180 5.10 29.15 1.16
N ALA A 181 5.74 29.35 2.31
CA ALA A 181 6.32 30.60 2.77
C ALA A 181 7.60 30.29 3.61
N PRO A 182 8.51 31.27 3.80
CA PRO A 182 9.72 31.04 4.59
C PRO A 182 9.42 30.44 5.97
N ILE A 183 10.13 29.36 6.29
CA ILE A 183 10.00 28.68 7.59
C ILE A 183 10.77 29.47 8.65
N THR A 184 10.16 29.62 9.81
CA THR A 184 10.73 30.24 11.01
C THR A 184 10.40 29.35 12.21
N GLU A 185 11.06 29.59 13.34
CA GLU A 185 10.71 28.91 14.59
C GLU A 185 9.21 29.07 14.94
N ALA A 186 8.65 30.25 14.68
CA ALA A 186 7.26 30.58 15.01
C ALA A 186 6.23 29.82 14.16
N ASN A 187 6.55 29.46 12.91
CA ASN A 187 5.63 28.77 12.01
C ASN A 187 5.99 27.30 11.76
N TRP A 188 7.04 26.78 12.42
CA TRP A 188 7.53 25.40 12.29
C TRP A 188 6.42 24.35 12.41
N SER A 189 5.57 24.49 13.42
CA SER A 189 4.47 23.54 13.70
C SER A 189 3.43 23.48 12.59
N SER A 190 3.28 24.53 11.79
CA SER A 190 2.33 24.64 10.68
C SER A 190 2.87 24.19 9.32
N ALA A 191 4.18 23.97 9.20
CA ALA A 191 4.80 23.50 7.96
C ALA A 191 4.48 22.01 7.70
N GLN A 192 4.41 21.63 6.43
CA GLN A 192 4.15 20.25 6.01
C GLN A 192 5.31 19.35 6.44
N LYS A 193 5.03 18.44 7.36
CA LYS A 193 5.98 17.39 7.74
C LYS A 193 6.18 16.40 6.60
N VAL A 194 7.43 16.04 6.37
CA VAL A 194 7.82 14.99 5.43
C VAL A 194 7.98 13.70 6.23
N GLU A 195 7.08 12.75 6.00
CA GLU A 195 7.17 11.44 6.64
C GLU A 195 8.37 10.67 6.08
N THR A 196 9.24 10.19 6.96
CA THR A 196 10.45 9.48 6.56
C THR A 196 10.84 8.44 7.60
N SER A 197 11.36 7.31 7.12
CA SER A 197 12.04 6.29 7.93
C SER A 197 13.56 6.47 7.92
N LEU A 198 14.07 7.56 7.33
CA LEU A 198 15.50 7.85 7.29
C LEU A 198 16.03 8.12 8.70
N LEU A 199 16.89 7.23 9.18
CA LEU A 199 17.62 7.43 10.43
C LEU A 199 18.83 8.35 10.19
N PRO A 200 19.17 9.23 11.15
CA PRO A 200 20.41 10.00 11.07
C PRO A 200 21.63 9.10 11.00
N ALA A 201 22.68 9.57 10.35
CA ALA A 201 23.99 8.95 10.33
C ALA A 201 24.88 9.55 11.43
N THR A 202 26.07 9.00 11.62
CA THR A 202 27.10 9.60 12.47
C THR A 202 27.41 11.02 12.01
N SER A 203 27.64 11.91 12.96
CA SER A 203 27.91 13.33 12.69
C SER A 203 28.97 13.54 11.60
N GLY A 204 28.73 14.52 10.72
CA GLY A 204 29.58 14.86 9.57
C GLY A 204 29.32 14.02 8.32
N THR A 205 28.59 12.91 8.41
CA THR A 205 28.24 12.09 7.25
C THR A 205 27.25 12.82 6.34
N SER A 206 27.53 12.90 5.04
CA SER A 206 26.57 13.47 4.09
C SER A 206 25.34 12.56 3.95
N GLN A 207 24.15 13.13 4.12
CA GLN A 207 22.87 12.46 3.89
C GLN A 207 22.01 13.24 2.91
N SER A 208 21.01 12.55 2.37
CA SER A 208 20.05 13.16 1.46
C SER A 208 18.71 12.47 1.52
N MET A 209 17.65 13.20 1.17
CA MET A 209 16.31 12.65 0.98
C MET A 209 15.62 13.30 -0.21
N THR A 210 14.66 12.58 -0.79
CA THR A 210 13.73 13.15 -1.76
C THR A 210 12.45 13.55 -1.06
N VAL A 211 12.04 14.80 -1.23
CA VAL A 211 10.74 15.32 -0.79
C VAL A 211 9.78 15.23 -1.97
N THR A 212 8.58 14.69 -1.73
CA THR A 212 7.53 14.55 -2.74
C THR A 212 6.28 15.35 -2.37
N GLY A 213 5.56 15.82 -3.38
CA GLY A 213 4.25 16.46 -3.24
C GLY A 213 4.13 17.99 -3.33
N PRO A 214 5.19 18.82 -3.21
CA PRO A 214 5.08 20.26 -3.49
C PRO A 214 4.37 20.56 -4.80
N THR A 215 3.68 21.70 -4.86
CA THR A 215 2.93 22.12 -6.04
C THR A 215 3.86 22.52 -7.18
N ALA A 216 3.61 21.98 -8.37
CA ALA A 216 4.37 22.31 -9.57
C ALA A 216 4.36 23.83 -9.86
N GLY A 217 5.49 24.34 -10.34
CA GLY A 217 5.69 25.75 -10.68
C GLY A 217 5.70 26.73 -9.49
N THR A 218 5.56 26.25 -8.25
CA THR A 218 5.57 27.10 -7.06
C THR A 218 6.96 27.18 -6.43
N THR A 219 7.19 28.18 -5.57
CA THR A 219 8.36 28.20 -4.70
C THR A 219 7.97 27.72 -3.31
N VAL A 220 8.68 26.70 -2.80
CA VAL A 220 8.55 26.20 -1.44
C VAL A 220 9.82 26.46 -0.64
N TYR A 221 9.69 26.41 0.68
CA TYR A 221 10.78 26.59 1.62
C TYR A 221 10.90 25.34 2.46
N ALA A 222 12.10 24.76 2.55
CA ALA A 222 12.36 23.54 3.31
C ALA A 222 13.35 23.82 4.44
N ALA A 223 13.11 23.20 5.59
CA ALA A 223 13.98 23.28 6.75
C ALA A 223 13.87 21.98 7.55
N MET A 224 14.83 21.75 8.43
CA MET A 224 14.83 20.58 9.29
C MET A 224 15.34 20.89 10.69
N LYS A 225 14.98 20.02 11.62
CA LYS A 225 15.56 19.93 12.97
C LYS A 225 16.03 18.50 13.19
N ALA A 226 17.10 18.36 13.96
CA ALA A 226 17.52 17.07 14.49
C ALA A 226 17.11 16.96 15.95
N VAL A 227 16.91 15.72 16.39
CA VAL A 227 16.53 15.41 17.76
C VAL A 227 17.44 14.31 18.27
N ASP A 228 18.01 14.48 19.46
CA ASP A 228 18.83 13.46 20.16
C ASP A 228 17.96 12.41 20.85
N ASP A 229 18.56 11.34 21.35
CA ASP A 229 17.84 10.22 21.99
C ASP A 229 17.12 10.58 23.31
N GLN A 230 17.36 11.77 23.83
CA GLN A 230 16.74 12.36 25.02
C GLN A 230 15.60 13.32 24.68
N GLY A 231 15.33 13.54 23.39
CA GLY A 231 14.23 14.37 22.91
C GLY A 231 14.54 15.87 22.87
N ASN A 232 15.79 16.30 23.11
CA ASN A 232 16.16 17.69 22.87
C ASN A 232 16.26 17.95 21.37
N VAL A 233 15.73 19.11 20.97
CA VAL A 233 15.56 19.47 19.56
C VAL A 233 16.58 20.54 19.21
N SER A 234 17.28 20.37 18.09
CA SER A 234 18.17 21.40 17.55
C SER A 234 17.41 22.70 17.25
N ALA A 235 18.13 23.81 17.20
CA ALA A 235 17.62 24.99 16.52
C ALA A 235 17.32 24.68 15.03
N LEU A 236 16.45 25.47 14.41
CA LEU A 236 16.12 25.34 12.99
C LEU A 236 17.38 25.36 12.11
N SER A 237 17.42 24.48 11.10
CA SER A 237 18.44 24.54 10.06
C SER A 237 18.44 25.90 9.33
N ASN A 238 19.46 26.13 8.48
CA ASN A 238 19.28 27.11 7.42
C ASN A 238 18.05 26.73 6.57
N VAL A 239 17.30 27.72 6.08
CA VAL A 239 16.10 27.51 5.27
C VAL A 239 16.48 27.53 3.81
N VAL A 240 16.08 26.50 3.07
CA VAL A 240 16.32 26.38 1.62
C VAL A 240 15.08 26.84 0.87
N SER A 241 15.24 27.73 -0.11
CA SER A 241 14.20 28.07 -1.07
C SER A 241 14.31 27.19 -2.31
N VAL A 242 13.20 26.62 -2.76
CA VAL A 242 13.14 25.67 -3.88
C VAL A 242 12.06 26.13 -4.86
N THR A 243 12.46 26.57 -6.05
CA THR A 243 11.52 26.87 -7.14
C THR A 243 11.25 25.61 -7.94
N MET A 244 10.07 25.03 -7.77
CA MET A 244 9.63 23.82 -8.46
C MET A 244 9.52 24.05 -9.97
N ALA A 245 9.85 23.04 -10.76
CA ALA A 245 9.64 23.11 -12.21
C ALA A 245 8.14 23.15 -12.52
N ALA A 246 7.77 23.70 -13.68
CA ALA A 246 6.41 23.52 -14.20
C ALA A 246 6.18 22.04 -14.54
N SER A 247 4.93 21.57 -14.43
CA SER A 247 4.57 20.23 -14.90
C SER A 247 4.53 20.21 -16.42
N SER A 248 5.06 19.13 -17.02
CA SER A 248 4.88 18.85 -18.44
C SER A 248 3.53 18.19 -18.73
N ALA A 249 2.89 17.62 -17.72
CA ALA A 249 1.57 17.01 -17.80
C ALA A 249 0.47 18.05 -17.56
N THR A 250 -0.75 17.77 -18.03
CA THR A 250 -1.89 18.64 -17.73
C THR A 250 -2.46 18.26 -16.37
N GLU A 251 -2.22 19.09 -15.35
CA GLU A 251 -2.66 18.85 -13.98
C GLU A 251 -3.88 19.68 -13.61
N PHE A 252 -4.86 19.03 -13.01
CA PHE A 252 -6.09 19.64 -12.53
C PHE A 252 -6.26 19.35 -11.05
N SER A 253 -6.44 20.37 -10.22
CA SER A 253 -6.85 20.15 -8.83
C SER A 253 -8.37 20.08 -8.78
N PRO A 254 -8.94 18.99 -8.25
CA PRO A 254 -10.33 18.99 -7.82
C PRO A 254 -10.61 20.20 -6.93
N ALA A 255 -11.70 20.90 -7.23
CA ALA A 255 -12.05 22.16 -6.59
C ALA A 255 -13.25 22.02 -5.65
N ASP A 256 -14.00 20.92 -5.77
CA ASP A 256 -15.11 20.60 -4.89
C ASP A 256 -14.85 19.22 -4.28
N ASP A 257 -14.88 19.16 -2.95
CA ASP A 257 -14.93 17.89 -2.22
C ASP A 257 -15.78 18.00 -0.97
N VAL A 258 -16.23 16.86 -0.44
CA VAL A 258 -17.01 16.85 0.78
C VAL A 258 -16.95 15.50 1.47
N GLN A 259 -16.91 15.52 2.79
CA GLN A 259 -17.01 14.34 3.63
C GLN A 259 -18.43 14.17 4.16
N ASN A 260 -18.92 12.93 4.19
CA ASN A 260 -20.22 12.57 4.73
C ASN A 260 -20.08 11.46 5.78
N SER A 261 -20.82 11.57 6.90
CA SER A 261 -21.04 10.48 7.85
C SER A 261 -22.48 10.43 8.34
N TYR A 262 -23.21 9.38 7.93
CA TYR A 262 -24.63 9.16 8.23
C TYR A 262 -25.53 10.38 7.94
N GLY A 263 -25.28 11.08 6.84
CA GLY A 263 -26.03 12.28 6.45
C GLY A 263 -25.51 13.56 7.10
N ASN A 264 -24.54 13.50 8.02
CA ASN A 264 -23.83 14.70 8.45
C ASN A 264 -22.77 15.05 7.41
N ILE A 265 -22.84 16.28 6.90
CA ILE A 265 -21.98 16.78 5.84
C ILE A 265 -20.92 17.70 6.44
N TYR A 266 -19.66 17.46 6.09
CA TYR A 266 -18.51 18.23 6.54
C TYR A 266 -17.81 18.83 5.31
N PRO A 267 -18.25 20.01 4.85
CA PRO A 267 -17.52 20.75 3.83
C PRO A 267 -16.34 21.50 4.47
N ASN A 268 -15.44 21.99 3.62
CA ASN A 268 -14.26 22.81 3.89
C ASN A 268 -13.30 22.18 4.90
N GLN A 269 -13.24 20.84 4.95
CA GLN A 269 -12.33 20.12 5.81
C GLN A 269 -10.99 20.00 5.13
N GLN A 270 -9.86 20.17 5.82
CA GLN A 270 -8.53 19.94 5.22
C GLN A 270 -8.22 18.48 4.87
N THR A 271 -9.10 17.56 5.29
CA THR A 271 -8.96 16.13 5.06
C THR A 271 -10.31 15.47 4.80
N LEU A 272 -10.29 14.46 3.95
CA LEU A 272 -11.41 13.60 3.59
C LEU A 272 -11.24 12.23 4.24
N ALA A 273 -12.00 11.94 5.29
CA ALA A 273 -11.95 10.61 5.93
C ALA A 273 -12.78 9.58 5.15
N VAL A 274 -12.23 8.38 5.05
CA VAL A 274 -12.89 7.19 4.52
C VAL A 274 -12.76 6.08 5.56
N SER A 275 -13.88 5.55 6.05
CA SER A 275 -13.88 4.42 6.98
C SER A 275 -15.25 3.79 7.11
N ASN A 276 -15.29 2.52 7.48
CA ASN A 276 -16.52 1.86 7.87
C ASN A 276 -16.24 0.81 8.93
N ASN A 277 -16.80 0.98 10.13
CA ASN A 277 -16.73 -0.03 11.21
C ASN A 277 -18.11 -0.59 11.58
N GLY A 278 -19.12 -0.35 10.74
CA GLY A 278 -20.53 -0.70 11.00
C GLY A 278 -21.30 0.30 11.88
N ASN A 279 -20.61 1.09 12.71
CA ASN A 279 -21.21 2.11 13.59
C ASN A 279 -20.86 3.55 13.19
N TYR A 280 -19.73 3.74 12.51
CA TYR A 280 -19.22 4.97 11.92
C TYR A 280 -18.88 4.68 10.47
N ILE A 281 -19.50 5.41 9.55
CA ILE A 281 -19.29 5.29 8.11
C ILE A 281 -18.93 6.67 7.60
N TYR A 282 -17.68 6.84 7.20
CA TYR A 282 -17.20 8.03 6.51
C TYR A 282 -17.00 7.72 5.03
N THR A 283 -17.60 8.54 4.18
CA THR A 283 -17.42 8.53 2.73
C THR A 283 -17.01 9.90 2.28
N ALA A 284 -16.15 9.98 1.27
CA ALA A 284 -15.73 11.24 0.67
C ALA A 284 -16.20 11.32 -0.79
N TYR A 285 -16.50 12.54 -1.23
CA TYR A 285 -16.81 12.86 -2.61
C TYR A 285 -15.82 13.91 -3.12
N LEU A 286 -15.43 13.80 -4.38
CA LEU A 286 -14.42 14.65 -5.01
C LEU A 286 -14.83 14.93 -6.46
N GLN A 287 -14.78 16.17 -6.92
CA GLN A 287 -15.07 16.54 -8.31
C GLN A 287 -13.93 17.33 -8.93
N GLY A 288 -13.49 16.85 -10.10
CA GLY A 288 -12.50 17.48 -10.95
C GLY A 288 -13.12 18.18 -12.15
N ASN A 289 -12.55 19.33 -12.54
CA ASN A 289 -12.87 20.04 -13.77
C ASN A 289 -11.61 20.11 -14.64
N PHE A 290 -11.67 19.49 -15.82
CA PHE A 290 -10.57 19.47 -16.78
C PHE A 290 -10.93 20.15 -18.10
N SER A 291 -11.82 21.14 -18.06
CA SER A 291 -12.31 21.88 -19.23
C SER A 291 -11.20 22.54 -20.06
N THR A 292 -10.06 22.89 -19.46
CA THR A 292 -8.91 23.46 -20.17
C THR A 292 -8.00 22.42 -20.83
N PHE A 293 -8.26 21.11 -20.65
CA PHE A 293 -7.58 20.05 -21.41
C PHE A 293 -7.93 20.20 -22.89
N SER A 294 -6.94 20.38 -23.75
CA SER A 294 -7.17 20.60 -25.19
C SER A 294 -7.29 19.30 -26.00
N GLY A 295 -6.91 18.15 -25.43
CA GLY A 295 -7.05 16.85 -26.10
C GLY A 295 -8.50 16.43 -26.30
N SER A 296 -8.73 15.63 -27.33
CA SER A 296 -10.02 14.97 -27.61
C SER A 296 -10.17 13.62 -26.90
N SER A 297 -9.06 13.06 -26.43
CA SER A 297 -8.96 11.85 -25.64
C SER A 297 -7.74 11.98 -24.70
N ALA A 298 -7.80 11.26 -23.60
CA ALA A 298 -6.71 11.06 -22.65
C ALA A 298 -6.08 9.71 -23.00
N GLU A 299 -4.78 9.69 -23.22
CA GLU A 299 -4.04 8.43 -23.33
C GLU A 299 -3.83 7.82 -21.94
N ARG A 300 -3.65 8.68 -20.94
CA ARG A 300 -3.59 8.29 -19.54
C ARG A 300 -4.20 9.38 -18.66
N ALA A 301 -4.99 8.97 -17.67
CA ALA A 301 -5.46 9.86 -16.63
C ALA A 301 -5.33 9.22 -15.24
N ILE A 302 -4.66 9.91 -14.31
CA ILE A 302 -4.39 9.43 -12.95
C ILE A 302 -5.00 10.38 -11.93
N LEU A 303 -5.85 9.86 -11.05
CA LEU A 303 -6.23 10.51 -9.79
C LEU A 303 -5.13 10.23 -8.75
N LYS A 304 -4.48 11.29 -8.26
CA LYS A 304 -3.49 11.21 -7.19
C LYS A 304 -4.07 11.73 -5.89
N LEU A 305 -3.98 10.92 -4.84
CA LEU A 305 -4.45 11.23 -3.49
C LEU A 305 -3.28 11.13 -2.50
N TYR A 306 -3.20 12.05 -1.54
CA TYR A 306 -2.17 12.02 -0.50
C TYR A 306 -2.79 11.73 0.86
N THR A 307 -2.13 10.91 1.69
CA THR A 307 -2.49 10.76 3.10
C THR A 307 -1.26 10.92 3.99
N ASN A 308 -1.42 11.61 5.12
CA ASN A 308 -0.41 11.71 6.19
C ASN A 308 -0.60 10.66 7.28
N TYR A 309 -1.51 9.68 7.09
CA TYR A 309 -1.85 8.71 8.11
C TYR A 309 -0.68 7.75 8.35
N ASN A 310 0.01 7.95 9.48
CA ASN A 310 1.27 7.29 9.81
C ASN A 310 1.11 5.93 10.52
N LYS A 311 -0.12 5.45 10.72
CA LYS A 311 -0.34 4.12 11.28
C LYS A 311 -0.17 3.06 10.18
N PRO A 312 0.47 1.92 10.47
CA PRO A 312 0.50 0.80 9.54
C PRO A 312 -0.94 0.33 9.31
N ILE A 313 -1.44 0.60 8.11
CA ILE A 313 -2.76 0.21 7.66
C ILE A 313 -2.61 -0.63 6.40
N THR A 314 -3.58 -1.50 6.15
CA THR A 314 -3.78 -2.10 4.84
C THR A 314 -5.25 -1.95 4.53
N MET A 315 -5.63 -0.76 4.04
CA MET A 315 -7.02 -0.44 3.72
C MET A 315 -7.20 -0.47 2.21
N LYS A 316 -8.23 -1.15 1.73
CA LYS A 316 -8.64 -1.09 0.32
C LYS A 316 -9.80 -0.10 0.20
N VAL A 317 -9.53 1.09 -0.32
CA VAL A 317 -10.55 2.11 -0.57
C VAL A 317 -11.20 1.82 -1.92
N THR A 318 -12.52 1.68 -1.95
CA THR A 318 -13.26 1.59 -3.22
C THR A 318 -13.40 2.97 -3.83
N VAL A 319 -12.99 3.10 -5.09
CA VAL A 319 -13.14 4.32 -5.89
C VAL A 319 -14.28 4.09 -6.89
N THR A 320 -15.31 4.91 -6.79
CA THR A 320 -16.50 4.82 -7.66
C THR A 320 -16.62 6.10 -8.47
N GLY A 321 -16.73 6.00 -9.79
CA GLY A 321 -17.02 7.11 -10.69
C GLY A 321 -18.52 7.41 -10.72
N LEU A 322 -18.89 8.68 -10.53
CA LEU A 322 -20.27 9.14 -10.50
C LEU A 322 -20.60 9.93 -11.77
N GLN A 323 -21.78 9.69 -12.34
CA GLN A 323 -22.28 10.43 -13.52
C GLN A 323 -22.82 11.82 -13.14
N ASP A 324 -23.04 12.06 -11.85
CA ASP A 324 -23.55 13.33 -11.34
C ASP A 324 -22.41 14.34 -11.14
N ASN A 325 -22.32 15.28 -12.08
CA ASN A 325 -21.40 16.42 -12.06
C ASN A 325 -22.11 17.77 -11.76
N SER A 326 -23.31 17.71 -11.19
CA SER A 326 -24.16 18.89 -10.94
C SER A 326 -23.91 19.56 -9.60
N TRP A 327 -23.17 18.89 -8.71
CA TRP A 327 -22.92 19.35 -7.36
C TRP A 327 -21.69 20.27 -7.28
N THR A 328 -21.68 21.07 -6.21
CA THR A 328 -20.52 21.83 -5.72
C THR A 328 -20.41 21.60 -4.22
N GLU A 329 -19.23 21.76 -3.65
CA GLU A 329 -18.96 21.47 -2.24
C GLU A 329 -19.97 22.15 -1.30
N GLY A 330 -20.21 23.44 -1.49
CA GLY A 330 -21.16 24.22 -0.67
C GLY A 330 -22.64 23.88 -0.87
N SER A 331 -22.98 23.08 -1.89
CA SER A 331 -24.36 22.71 -2.22
C SER A 331 -24.80 21.36 -1.62
N VAL A 332 -23.86 20.55 -1.13
CA VAL A 332 -24.15 19.20 -0.64
C VAL A 332 -24.77 19.24 0.75
N THR A 333 -25.84 18.47 0.93
CA THR A 333 -26.63 18.27 2.15
C THR A 333 -26.95 16.78 2.29
N ALA A 334 -27.49 16.39 3.45
CA ALA A 334 -27.94 15.02 3.70
C ALA A 334 -28.95 14.49 2.65
N SER A 335 -29.75 15.39 2.06
CA SER A 335 -30.85 15.05 1.14
C SER A 335 -30.49 15.11 -0.35
N ASN A 336 -29.32 15.65 -0.70
CA ASN A 336 -28.88 15.83 -2.08
C ASN A 336 -27.40 15.43 -2.26
N LEU A 337 -26.97 14.35 -1.59
CA LEU A 337 -25.69 13.73 -1.87
C LEU A 337 -25.53 13.46 -3.38
N PRO A 338 -24.31 13.54 -3.93
CA PRO A 338 -24.05 13.20 -5.32
C PRO A 338 -24.66 11.86 -5.70
N SER A 339 -25.44 11.83 -6.79
CA SER A 339 -26.22 10.66 -7.18
C SER A 339 -25.31 9.52 -7.63
N GLU A 340 -25.60 8.31 -7.14
CA GLU A 340 -24.93 7.07 -7.55
C GLU A 340 -25.66 6.36 -8.70
N THR A 341 -26.67 7.01 -9.30
CA THR A 341 -27.38 6.47 -10.46
C THR A 341 -26.42 6.38 -11.66
N GLY A 342 -26.19 5.16 -12.17
CA GLY A 342 -25.25 4.94 -13.27
C GLY A 342 -23.77 4.99 -12.84
N ALA A 343 -23.50 4.97 -11.53
CA ALA A 343 -22.14 4.93 -11.02
C ALA A 343 -21.37 3.69 -11.51
N VAL A 344 -20.07 3.87 -11.76
CA VAL A 344 -19.16 2.85 -12.26
C VAL A 344 -18.17 2.50 -11.15
N ASP A 345 -18.05 1.21 -10.81
CA ASP A 345 -16.97 0.75 -9.93
C ASP A 345 -15.65 0.81 -10.70
N LEU A 346 -14.75 1.71 -10.29
CA LEU A 346 -13.45 1.88 -10.94
C LEU A 346 -12.38 0.97 -10.31
N GLY A 347 -12.66 0.38 -9.14
CA GLY A 347 -11.78 -0.57 -8.47
C GLY A 347 -11.33 -0.16 -7.06
N LEU A 348 -10.24 -0.80 -6.61
CA LEU A 348 -9.74 -0.69 -5.24
C LEU A 348 -8.37 -0.01 -5.21
N LEU A 349 -8.24 1.04 -4.40
CA LEU A 349 -7.00 1.72 -4.07
C LEU A 349 -6.41 1.15 -2.76
N PRO A 350 -5.31 0.39 -2.80
CA PRO A 350 -4.67 -0.16 -1.61
C PRO A 350 -3.83 0.92 -0.91
N VAL A 351 -4.27 1.36 0.26
CA VAL A 351 -3.57 2.31 1.13
C VAL A 351 -2.81 1.55 2.21
N THR A 352 -1.48 1.70 2.22
CA THR A 352 -0.56 0.95 3.08
C THR A 352 0.19 1.80 4.11
N GLY A 353 0.05 3.13 4.05
CA GLY A 353 0.75 4.09 4.90
C GLY A 353 0.69 5.52 4.34
N PRO A 354 1.50 6.45 4.89
CA PRO A 354 1.51 7.83 4.43
C PRO A 354 2.20 7.96 3.06
N GLY A 355 1.72 8.89 2.25
CA GLY A 355 2.28 9.18 0.93
C GLY A 355 1.23 9.41 -0.15
N TRP A 356 1.73 9.52 -1.38
CA TRP A 356 0.90 9.63 -2.59
C TRP A 356 0.46 8.26 -3.08
N TYR A 357 -0.79 8.21 -3.53
CA TYR A 357 -1.41 7.06 -4.17
C TYR A 357 -1.93 7.46 -5.53
N ASP A 358 -1.54 6.70 -6.55
CA ASP A 358 -1.96 6.89 -7.93
C ASP A 358 -3.08 5.89 -8.25
N PHE A 359 -4.16 6.37 -8.85
CA PHE A 359 -5.30 5.56 -9.26
C PHE A 359 -5.67 5.87 -10.71
N ASP A 360 -5.73 4.83 -11.54
CA ASP A 360 -6.03 4.96 -12.96
C ASP A 360 -7.52 5.26 -13.17
N ILE A 361 -7.80 6.35 -13.87
CA ILE A 361 -9.15 6.83 -14.21
C ILE A 361 -9.29 7.11 -15.71
N THR A 362 -8.40 6.56 -16.54
CA THR A 362 -8.29 6.87 -17.97
C THR A 362 -9.62 6.66 -18.71
N ASP A 363 -10.21 5.48 -18.60
CA ASP A 363 -11.48 5.16 -19.25
C ASP A 363 -12.62 6.06 -18.76
N PHE A 364 -12.64 6.36 -17.46
CA PHE A 364 -13.65 7.22 -16.87
C PHE A 364 -13.53 8.66 -17.39
N VAL A 365 -12.33 9.21 -17.42
CA VAL A 365 -12.05 10.54 -18.00
C VAL A 365 -12.43 10.58 -19.49
N ASN A 366 -12.09 9.54 -20.26
CA ASN A 366 -12.45 9.46 -21.68
C ASN A 366 -13.97 9.43 -21.92
N SER A 367 -14.72 8.72 -21.07
CA SER A 367 -16.20 8.75 -21.11
C SER A 367 -16.82 10.11 -20.76
N HIS A 368 -16.05 11.03 -20.18
CA HIS A 368 -16.47 12.38 -19.78
C HIS A 368 -15.81 13.49 -20.63
N MET A 369 -15.32 13.17 -21.84
CA MET A 369 -14.75 14.19 -22.73
C MET A 369 -15.76 15.24 -23.23
N GLY A 370 -17.06 14.94 -23.13
CA GLY A 370 -18.13 15.85 -23.54
C GLY A 370 -18.34 17.04 -22.59
N ASP A 371 -18.34 16.80 -21.27
CA ASP A 371 -18.55 17.84 -20.24
C ASP A 371 -17.25 18.25 -19.53
N LYS A 372 -16.20 17.42 -19.64
CA LYS A 372 -14.89 17.61 -19.02
C LYS A 372 -14.94 17.80 -17.51
N LYS A 373 -15.84 17.05 -16.87
CA LYS A 373 -15.97 16.94 -15.42
C LYS A 373 -15.99 15.48 -15.01
N VAL A 374 -15.40 15.18 -13.87
CA VAL A 374 -15.44 13.84 -13.28
C VAL A 374 -15.73 13.95 -11.79
N SER A 375 -16.65 13.13 -11.31
CA SER A 375 -16.99 13.01 -9.89
C SER A 375 -16.66 11.62 -9.37
N PHE A 376 -16.12 11.55 -8.16
CA PHE A 376 -15.72 10.31 -7.51
C PHE A 376 -16.33 10.20 -6.12
N LYS A 377 -16.65 8.98 -5.71
CA LYS A 377 -16.93 8.60 -4.33
C LYS A 377 -15.81 7.68 -3.85
N LEU A 378 -15.24 8.00 -2.69
CA LEU A 378 -14.30 7.15 -1.96
C LEU A 378 -15.04 6.52 -0.78
N SER A 379 -15.02 5.19 -0.68
CA SER A 379 -15.77 4.46 0.34
C SER A 379 -15.10 3.17 0.81
N ASP A 380 -15.56 2.67 1.97
CA ASP A 380 -15.18 1.37 2.51
C ASP A 380 -16.41 0.44 2.61
N PRO A 381 -16.81 -0.21 1.52
CA PRO A 381 -17.91 -1.18 1.56
C PRO A 381 -17.52 -2.46 2.32
N LEU A 382 -16.22 -2.70 2.53
CA LEU A 382 -15.67 -3.92 3.14
C LEU A 382 -15.67 -3.90 4.68
N LYS A 383 -16.01 -2.76 5.30
CA LYS A 383 -16.09 -2.57 6.76
C LYS A 383 -14.76 -2.86 7.48
N GLN A 384 -13.66 -2.32 6.95
CA GLN A 384 -12.29 -2.61 7.40
C GLN A 384 -11.93 -1.94 8.73
N SER A 385 -12.79 -1.09 9.28
CA SER A 385 -12.69 -0.40 10.60
C SER A 385 -11.51 0.54 10.81
N ASN A 386 -10.54 0.58 9.89
CA ASN A 386 -9.39 1.49 9.92
C ASN A 386 -9.70 2.73 9.09
N PRO A 387 -9.72 3.95 9.67
CA PRO A 387 -9.91 5.16 8.89
C PRO A 387 -8.65 5.54 8.11
N VAL A 388 -8.84 6.05 6.89
CA VAL A 388 -7.83 6.78 6.11
C VAL A 388 -8.31 8.21 5.95
N ASN A 389 -7.42 9.18 6.16
CA ASN A 389 -7.67 10.59 5.90
C ASN A 389 -6.83 11.02 4.71
N PHE A 390 -7.47 11.29 3.57
CA PHE A 390 -6.79 11.91 2.43
C PHE A 390 -6.78 13.43 2.60
N ASN A 391 -5.77 14.12 2.09
CA ASN A 391 -5.82 15.57 1.98
C ASN A 391 -6.96 15.99 1.04
N SER A 392 -7.64 17.09 1.36
CA SER A 392 -8.69 17.68 0.54
C SER A 392 -8.17 18.84 -0.34
N SER A 393 -9.08 19.50 -1.04
CA SER A 393 -8.87 20.73 -1.77
C SER A 393 -8.48 21.91 -0.86
N GLU A 394 -8.93 21.94 0.40
CA GLU A 394 -8.62 23.01 1.36
C GLU A 394 -7.22 22.85 1.95
N ASN A 395 -6.61 21.67 1.83
CA ASN A 395 -5.31 21.43 2.40
C ASN A 395 -4.24 22.34 1.75
N PRO A 396 -3.44 23.10 2.48
CA PRO A 396 -2.41 23.96 1.86
C PRO A 396 -1.31 23.17 1.13
N TYR A 397 -1.21 21.85 1.36
CA TYR A 397 -0.16 20.98 0.84
C TYR A 397 -0.74 19.67 0.28
N ASN A 398 -0.06 19.08 -0.71
CA ASN A 398 -0.39 17.77 -1.25
C ASN A 398 -1.88 17.54 -1.54
N ARG A 399 -2.58 18.54 -2.10
CA ARG A 399 -3.99 18.44 -2.49
C ARG A 399 -4.20 17.32 -3.52
N PRO A 400 -5.40 16.72 -3.60
CA PRO A 400 -5.74 15.84 -4.71
C PRO A 400 -5.42 16.50 -6.05
N ILE A 401 -4.95 15.69 -7.01
CA ILE A 401 -4.71 16.14 -8.38
C ILE A 401 -5.12 15.06 -9.37
N ILE A 402 -5.65 15.49 -10.50
CA ILE A 402 -5.90 14.67 -11.67
C ILE A 402 -4.85 15.05 -12.69
N VAL A 403 -4.07 14.07 -13.13
CA VAL A 403 -3.05 14.24 -14.17
C VAL A 403 -3.58 13.62 -15.44
N ILE A 404 -3.68 14.40 -16.52
CA ILE A 404 -4.13 13.93 -17.83
C ILE A 404 -3.00 14.12 -18.84
N ASP A 405 -2.60 13.01 -19.45
CA ASP A 405 -1.63 12.95 -20.52
C ASP A 405 -2.33 12.64 -21.84
N ASN A 406 -1.93 13.34 -22.90
CA ASN A 406 -2.42 13.14 -24.27
C ASN A 406 -1.43 12.36 -25.14
N THR A 407 -0.34 11.89 -24.53
CA THR A 407 0.66 11.02 -25.15
C THR A 407 0.99 9.94 -24.14
N ASP A 408 0.83 8.68 -24.53
CA ASP A 408 1.35 7.56 -23.74
C ASP A 408 2.73 7.15 -24.29
N ALA A 409 3.69 7.07 -23.37
CA ALA A 409 5.07 6.68 -23.63
C ALA A 409 5.51 5.47 -22.79
N ILE A 410 4.60 4.86 -22.02
CA ILE A 410 4.91 3.77 -21.11
C ILE A 410 4.45 2.47 -21.76
N ALA A 411 5.42 1.71 -22.29
CA ALA A 411 5.13 0.42 -22.88
C ALA A 411 4.67 -0.65 -21.85
N PRO A 412 4.03 -1.73 -22.33
CA PRO A 412 3.77 -2.92 -21.51
C PRO A 412 5.05 -3.54 -20.95
N ASP A 413 4.95 -4.22 -19.80
CA ASP A 413 6.07 -5.01 -19.28
C ASP A 413 6.33 -6.22 -20.19
N ALA A 414 7.61 -6.62 -20.29
CA ALA A 414 7.97 -7.82 -21.01
C ALA A 414 7.41 -9.07 -20.30
N ILE A 415 6.81 -9.98 -21.07
CA ILE A 415 6.32 -11.26 -20.54
C ILE A 415 7.51 -12.11 -20.10
N ALA A 416 7.59 -12.39 -18.80
CA ALA A 416 8.71 -13.13 -18.21
C ALA A 416 8.46 -14.65 -18.10
N ASP A 417 7.22 -15.10 -18.29
CA ASP A 417 6.77 -16.47 -18.03
C ASP A 417 6.21 -17.19 -19.27
N LEU A 418 6.60 -16.78 -20.47
CA LEU A 418 6.25 -17.50 -21.69
C LEU A 418 6.74 -18.94 -21.59
N ALA A 419 5.82 -19.90 -21.79
CA ALA A 419 6.10 -21.32 -21.65
C ALA A 419 5.37 -22.14 -22.72
N ALA A 420 5.95 -23.28 -23.11
CA ALA A 420 5.28 -24.26 -23.94
C ALA A 420 4.44 -25.22 -23.08
N GLY A 421 3.21 -25.46 -23.51
CA GLY A 421 2.31 -26.49 -23.01
C GLY A 421 2.28 -27.72 -23.92
N ASP A 422 1.08 -28.24 -24.14
CA ASP A 422 0.85 -29.41 -24.99
C ASP A 422 1.32 -29.16 -26.43
N ARG A 423 1.89 -30.19 -27.03
CA ARG A 423 2.40 -30.16 -28.40
C ARG A 423 1.92 -31.37 -29.18
N THR A 424 1.75 -31.17 -30.48
CA THR A 424 1.53 -32.24 -31.45
C THR A 424 2.73 -32.30 -32.40
N MET A 425 2.62 -33.08 -33.48
CA MET A 425 3.63 -33.05 -34.54
C MET A 425 3.66 -31.72 -35.31
N SER A 426 2.60 -30.91 -35.25
CA SER A 426 2.49 -29.67 -36.05
C SER A 426 1.90 -28.47 -35.30
N SER A 427 1.74 -28.56 -33.99
CA SER A 427 1.27 -27.46 -33.15
C SER A 427 1.87 -27.45 -31.76
N VAL A 428 1.93 -26.28 -31.15
CA VAL A 428 2.30 -26.09 -29.74
C VAL A 428 1.38 -25.07 -29.09
N VAL A 429 0.94 -25.34 -27.87
CA VAL A 429 0.24 -24.36 -27.03
C VAL A 429 1.28 -23.52 -26.31
N LEU A 430 1.24 -22.21 -26.48
CA LEU A 430 1.98 -21.24 -25.69
C LEU A 430 1.13 -20.77 -24.52
N LYS A 431 1.74 -20.53 -23.36
CA LYS A 431 1.10 -20.07 -22.13
C LYS A 431 1.90 -18.92 -21.52
N TRP A 432 1.22 -17.90 -20.98
CA TRP A 432 1.85 -16.74 -20.34
C TRP A 432 0.88 -16.03 -19.37
N THR A 433 1.40 -15.09 -18.58
CA THR A 433 0.61 -14.06 -17.90
C THR A 433 0.51 -12.82 -18.75
N ALA A 434 -0.72 -12.33 -18.99
CA ALA A 434 -0.98 -11.08 -19.68
C ALA A 434 -0.29 -9.90 -18.94
N PRO A 435 0.52 -9.08 -19.63
CA PRO A 435 1.01 -7.82 -19.08
C PRO A 435 -0.10 -6.76 -19.17
N GLY A 436 0.20 -5.56 -18.68
CA GLY A 436 -0.66 -4.40 -18.81
C GLY A 436 -0.45 -3.62 -20.10
N ASP A 437 -1.15 -2.49 -20.21
CA ASP A 437 -0.93 -1.44 -21.21
C ASP A 437 0.36 -0.68 -20.84
N ASP A 438 0.45 -0.26 -19.58
CA ASP A 438 1.59 0.50 -19.04
C ASP A 438 2.27 -0.35 -17.96
N GLY A 439 3.31 -1.11 -18.33
CA GLY A 439 3.89 -2.11 -17.45
C GLY A 439 2.92 -3.27 -17.19
N ASN A 440 2.49 -3.42 -15.94
CA ASN A 440 1.55 -4.46 -15.49
C ASN A 440 0.19 -3.90 -15.03
N VAL A 441 -0.20 -2.73 -15.54
CA VAL A 441 -1.47 -2.05 -15.23
C VAL A 441 -2.32 -1.90 -16.50
N ARG A 442 -3.65 -1.92 -16.37
CA ARG A 442 -4.62 -1.92 -17.50
C ARG A 442 -4.50 -3.19 -18.37
N THR A 443 -5.03 -3.12 -19.59
CA THR A 443 -5.07 -4.21 -20.55
C THR A 443 -4.36 -3.74 -21.82
N ALA A 444 -3.35 -4.48 -22.25
CA ALA A 444 -2.68 -4.21 -23.52
C ALA A 444 -3.63 -4.36 -24.71
N SER A 445 -3.24 -3.82 -25.86
CA SER A 445 -4.05 -3.89 -27.08
C SER A 445 -3.78 -5.13 -27.93
N GLU A 446 -2.53 -5.56 -28.06
CA GLU A 446 -2.16 -6.62 -29.02
C GLU A 446 -0.93 -7.44 -28.57
N TYR A 447 -0.90 -8.72 -28.96
CA TYR A 447 0.30 -9.55 -28.90
C TYR A 447 0.91 -9.72 -30.30
N ASP A 448 2.25 -9.63 -30.40
CA ASP A 448 3.03 -10.03 -31.57
C ASP A 448 3.82 -11.28 -31.18
N VAL A 449 3.34 -12.47 -31.57
CA VAL A 449 3.99 -13.75 -31.29
C VAL A 449 4.80 -14.17 -32.50
N ARG A 450 6.07 -14.56 -32.30
CA ARG A 450 6.95 -14.97 -33.40
C ARG A 450 7.68 -16.28 -33.11
N TYR A 451 8.07 -16.97 -34.17
CA TYR A 451 8.92 -18.14 -34.11
C TYR A 451 10.07 -18.12 -35.12
N SER A 452 11.13 -18.87 -34.84
CA SER A 452 12.31 -19.03 -35.71
C SER A 452 12.95 -20.40 -35.53
N SER A 453 13.71 -20.88 -36.52
CA SER A 453 14.57 -22.07 -36.41
C SER A 453 15.90 -21.80 -35.70
N SER A 454 16.16 -20.54 -35.33
CA SER A 454 17.34 -20.10 -34.57
C SER A 454 16.90 -19.27 -33.35
N PRO A 455 17.72 -19.16 -32.28
CA PRO A 455 17.38 -18.36 -31.11
C PRO A 455 16.96 -16.92 -31.47
N ILE A 456 15.81 -16.49 -30.96
CA ILE A 456 15.32 -15.13 -31.14
C ILE A 456 16.02 -14.22 -30.12
N THR A 457 16.39 -13.03 -30.56
CA THR A 457 16.96 -11.94 -29.76
C THR A 457 16.29 -10.64 -30.18
N ALA A 458 16.43 -9.58 -29.38
CA ALA A 458 15.91 -8.27 -29.78
C ALA A 458 16.46 -7.79 -31.14
N ALA A 459 17.72 -8.15 -31.45
CA ALA A 459 18.40 -7.75 -32.68
C ALA A 459 17.89 -8.48 -33.94
N ASN A 460 17.32 -9.68 -33.82
CA ASN A 460 16.83 -10.46 -34.96
C ASN A 460 15.30 -10.63 -34.98
N TRP A 461 14.57 -9.92 -34.10
CA TRP A 461 13.11 -9.97 -33.96
C TRP A 461 12.37 -9.80 -35.30
N SER A 462 12.79 -8.81 -36.10
CA SER A 462 12.18 -8.50 -37.39
C SER A 462 12.33 -9.62 -38.43
N SER A 463 13.30 -10.51 -38.25
CA SER A 463 13.57 -11.65 -39.14
C SER A 463 12.86 -12.93 -38.71
N ALA A 464 12.29 -12.97 -37.50
CA ALA A 464 11.48 -14.09 -37.04
C ALA A 464 10.10 -14.09 -37.71
N THR A 465 9.52 -15.27 -37.89
CA THR A 465 8.23 -15.45 -38.56
C THR A 465 7.09 -15.07 -37.61
N PRO A 466 6.22 -14.10 -37.96
CA PRO A 466 5.04 -13.79 -37.17
C PRO A 466 4.02 -14.93 -37.22
N VAL A 467 3.39 -15.18 -36.08
CA VAL A 467 2.19 -15.99 -35.98
C VAL A 467 0.99 -15.08 -36.26
N VAL A 468 -0.17 -15.68 -36.53
CA VAL A 468 -1.42 -14.97 -36.75
C VAL A 468 -2.53 -15.64 -35.94
N GLY A 469 -3.47 -14.83 -35.45
CA GLY A 469 -4.64 -15.30 -34.72
C GLY A 469 -4.47 -15.26 -33.20
N GLU A 470 -3.54 -14.44 -32.72
CA GLU A 470 -3.33 -14.16 -31.31
C GLU A 470 -4.64 -13.76 -30.60
N PRO A 471 -4.85 -14.20 -29.35
CA PRO A 471 -6.00 -13.75 -28.58
C PRO A 471 -5.87 -12.27 -28.23
N THR A 472 -7.00 -11.57 -28.04
CA THR A 472 -7.00 -10.24 -27.43
C THR A 472 -6.38 -10.34 -26.03
N PRO A 473 -5.45 -9.44 -25.65
CA PRO A 473 -4.95 -9.39 -24.30
C PRO A 473 -6.07 -9.21 -23.28
N GLN A 474 -5.93 -9.87 -22.13
CA GLN A 474 -6.83 -9.71 -20.99
C GLN A 474 -6.17 -8.84 -19.93
N VAL A 475 -6.95 -8.43 -18.92
CA VAL A 475 -6.47 -7.64 -17.78
C VAL A 475 -5.16 -8.21 -17.24
N ALA A 476 -4.19 -7.33 -17.00
CA ALA A 476 -2.87 -7.69 -16.49
C ALA A 476 -2.94 -8.69 -15.32
N GLY A 477 -2.04 -9.68 -15.33
CA GLY A 477 -2.01 -10.77 -14.35
C GLY A 477 -2.83 -12.01 -14.76
N THR A 478 -3.72 -11.90 -15.75
CA THR A 478 -4.53 -13.04 -16.22
C THR A 478 -3.68 -14.06 -16.99
N LYS A 479 -3.83 -15.35 -16.69
CA LYS A 479 -3.16 -16.42 -17.44
C LYS A 479 -3.86 -16.63 -18.79
N GLN A 480 -3.12 -16.53 -19.88
CA GLN A 480 -3.59 -16.75 -21.25
C GLN A 480 -2.81 -17.84 -21.95
N GLN A 481 -3.39 -18.37 -23.03
CA GLN A 481 -2.76 -19.37 -23.87
C GLN A 481 -3.16 -19.23 -25.35
N PHE A 482 -2.32 -19.73 -26.25
CA PHE A 482 -2.56 -19.69 -27.69
C PHE A 482 -1.90 -20.85 -28.42
N SER A 483 -2.59 -21.44 -29.40
CA SER A 483 -2.09 -22.58 -30.17
C SER A 483 -1.45 -22.11 -31.47
N VAL A 484 -0.13 -22.26 -31.59
CA VAL A 484 0.57 -22.06 -32.86
C VAL A 484 0.45 -23.33 -33.69
N LEU A 485 0.00 -23.20 -34.94
CA LEU A 485 -0.25 -24.32 -35.87
C LEU A 485 0.73 -24.29 -37.05
N GLY A 486 0.78 -25.37 -37.83
CA GLY A 486 1.53 -25.43 -39.09
C GLY A 486 3.04 -25.65 -38.95
N LEU A 487 3.49 -26.17 -37.81
CA LEU A 487 4.89 -26.42 -37.53
C LEU A 487 5.34 -27.75 -38.15
N THR A 488 6.63 -27.85 -38.50
CA THR A 488 7.18 -29.07 -39.10
C THR A 488 7.46 -30.14 -38.02
N PRO A 489 7.01 -31.39 -38.19
CA PRO A 489 7.33 -32.49 -37.28
C PRO A 489 8.83 -32.67 -37.06
N GLY A 490 9.25 -32.90 -35.82
CA GLY A 490 10.67 -33.07 -35.45
C GLY A 490 11.55 -31.82 -35.49
N ALA A 491 11.04 -30.68 -36.00
CA ALA A 491 11.82 -29.45 -36.08
C ALA A 491 11.98 -28.78 -34.70
N THR A 492 13.09 -28.05 -34.53
CA THR A 492 13.30 -27.18 -33.37
C THR A 492 12.88 -25.76 -33.73
N TYR A 493 12.06 -25.16 -32.87
CA TYR A 493 11.61 -23.78 -32.97
C TYR A 493 11.93 -23.01 -31.69
N TYR A 494 12.23 -21.74 -31.84
CA TYR A 494 12.34 -20.76 -30.76
C TYR A 494 11.15 -19.82 -30.86
N PHE A 495 10.41 -19.64 -29.76
CA PHE A 495 9.28 -18.72 -29.68
C PHE A 495 9.60 -17.57 -28.72
N ALA A 496 9.15 -16.39 -29.10
CA ALA A 496 9.17 -15.19 -28.27
C ALA A 496 8.00 -14.30 -28.66
N MET A 497 7.62 -13.40 -27.77
CA MET A 497 6.54 -12.45 -28.04
C MET A 497 6.86 -11.05 -27.53
N LYS A 498 6.16 -10.07 -28.10
CA LYS A 498 6.04 -8.71 -27.58
C LYS A 498 4.57 -8.38 -27.41
N THR A 499 4.31 -7.39 -26.57
CA THR A 499 2.99 -6.84 -26.34
C THR A 499 2.99 -5.37 -26.73
N ARG A 500 1.88 -4.91 -27.30
CA ARG A 500 1.70 -3.53 -27.75
C ARG A 500 0.49 -2.93 -27.04
N ASP A 501 0.65 -1.71 -26.56
CA ASP A 501 -0.42 -0.90 -25.99
C ASP A 501 -1.29 -0.21 -27.07
N ASN A 502 -2.27 0.58 -26.64
CA ASN A 502 -3.14 1.35 -27.53
C ASN A 502 -2.42 2.54 -28.21
N ALA A 503 -1.31 3.01 -27.64
CA ALA A 503 -0.49 4.11 -28.14
C ALA A 503 0.63 3.67 -29.10
N ASN A 504 0.76 2.37 -29.34
CA ASN A 504 1.77 1.70 -30.17
C ASN A 504 3.18 1.63 -29.56
N ASN A 505 3.32 1.76 -28.24
CA ASN A 505 4.56 1.35 -27.59
C ASN A 505 4.59 -0.18 -27.45
N PHE A 506 5.78 -0.74 -27.68
CA PHE A 506 6.02 -2.18 -27.61
C PHE A 506 6.84 -2.52 -26.38
N SER A 507 6.48 -3.61 -25.72
CA SER A 507 7.29 -4.16 -24.63
C SER A 507 8.69 -4.60 -25.10
N GLY A 508 9.55 -4.84 -24.12
CA GLY A 508 10.75 -5.63 -24.31
C GLY A 508 10.40 -7.05 -24.80
N LEU A 509 11.40 -7.75 -25.36
CA LEU A 509 11.24 -9.14 -25.77
C LEU A 509 10.90 -10.01 -24.55
N SER A 510 9.93 -10.92 -24.68
CA SER A 510 9.69 -11.95 -23.66
C SER A 510 10.94 -12.80 -23.39
N ASN A 511 10.89 -13.63 -22.35
CA ASN A 511 11.78 -14.79 -22.31
C ASN A 511 11.58 -15.64 -23.59
N VAL A 512 12.66 -16.25 -24.09
CA VAL A 512 12.66 -17.03 -25.33
C VAL A 512 12.61 -18.51 -24.96
N ILE A 513 11.63 -19.24 -25.51
CA ILE A 513 11.49 -20.68 -25.27
C ILE A 513 11.94 -21.48 -26.49
N GLN A 514 12.58 -22.62 -26.25
CA GLN A 514 12.93 -23.60 -27.28
C GLN A 514 11.97 -24.79 -27.22
N VAL A 515 11.42 -25.17 -28.37
CA VAL A 515 10.47 -26.27 -28.53
C VAL A 515 10.95 -27.19 -29.63
N VAL A 516 11.11 -28.48 -29.31
CA VAL A 516 11.30 -29.53 -30.31
C VAL A 516 9.94 -30.17 -30.59
N MET A 517 9.49 -30.12 -31.84
CA MET A 517 8.22 -30.71 -32.26
C MET A 517 8.30 -32.23 -32.25
N GLU A 518 7.18 -32.88 -31.95
CA GLU A 518 7.13 -34.34 -31.94
C GLU A 518 7.34 -34.87 -33.38
N THR A 519 8.15 -35.92 -33.53
CA THR A 519 8.29 -36.65 -34.80
C THR A 519 7.16 -37.65 -35.01
N THR A 520 6.58 -38.12 -33.91
CA THR A 520 5.48 -39.08 -33.86
C THR A 520 4.57 -38.72 -32.70
N ILE A 521 3.26 -38.93 -32.85
CA ILE A 521 2.33 -38.80 -31.73
C ILE A 521 2.05 -40.18 -31.14
N ASN A 522 2.07 -40.29 -29.81
CA ASN A 522 1.56 -41.50 -29.15
C ASN A 522 0.03 -41.49 -29.26
N VAL A 523 -0.50 -42.07 -30.34
CA VAL A 523 -1.95 -42.23 -30.59
C VAL A 523 -2.66 -43.07 -29.52
N ALA A 524 -1.90 -43.80 -28.71
CA ALA A 524 -2.41 -44.58 -27.60
C ALA A 524 -2.40 -43.81 -26.27
N LYS A 525 -1.88 -42.57 -26.21
CA LYS A 525 -1.68 -41.83 -24.95
C LYS A 525 -2.97 -41.75 -24.13
N ASN A 526 -2.91 -42.17 -22.87
CA ASN A 526 -4.02 -42.22 -21.89
C ASN A 526 -5.23 -43.09 -22.30
N LYS A 527 -5.10 -43.94 -23.34
CA LYS A 527 -6.17 -44.88 -23.69
C LYS A 527 -6.19 -46.07 -22.75
N SER A 528 -7.41 -46.59 -22.50
CA SER A 528 -7.62 -47.80 -21.71
C SER A 528 -6.98 -49.01 -22.37
N VAL A 529 -6.38 -49.87 -21.54
CA VAL A 529 -5.69 -51.09 -21.96
C VAL A 529 -6.40 -52.29 -21.33
N THR A 530 -6.75 -53.28 -22.15
CA THR A 530 -7.33 -54.55 -21.70
C THR A 530 -6.42 -55.73 -22.00
N SER A 531 -6.57 -56.82 -21.26
CA SER A 531 -5.82 -58.06 -21.49
C SER A 531 -6.67 -59.28 -21.11
N ASN A 532 -6.44 -60.43 -21.76
CA ASN A 532 -6.96 -61.72 -21.31
C ASN A 532 -6.03 -62.44 -20.32
N GLY A 533 -4.92 -61.82 -19.91
CA GLY A 533 -3.97 -62.35 -18.95
C GLY A 533 -4.00 -61.62 -17.61
N THR A 534 -3.48 -62.27 -16.58
CA THR A 534 -3.30 -61.65 -15.26
C THR A 534 -1.91 -61.02 -15.18
N VAL A 535 -1.86 -59.76 -14.75
CA VAL A 535 -0.58 -59.08 -14.47
C VAL A 535 -0.01 -59.60 -13.16
N SER A 536 1.21 -60.13 -13.18
CA SER A 536 1.81 -60.86 -12.04
C SER A 536 2.67 -60.00 -11.12
N ASN A 537 3.03 -58.79 -11.52
CA ASN A 537 3.95 -57.92 -10.77
C ASN A 537 3.32 -56.58 -10.32
N ASN A 538 1.98 -56.50 -10.23
CA ASN A 538 1.21 -55.34 -9.75
C ASN A 538 1.46 -54.00 -10.48
N VAL A 539 2.11 -53.99 -11.65
CA VAL A 539 2.25 -52.80 -12.49
C VAL A 539 0.97 -52.59 -13.30
N PRO A 540 0.35 -51.39 -13.32
CA PRO A 540 -0.88 -51.19 -14.07
C PRO A 540 -0.63 -51.23 -15.58
N LEU A 541 -1.58 -51.80 -16.35
CA LEU A 541 -1.49 -51.86 -17.82
C LEU A 541 -1.48 -50.48 -18.50
N SER A 542 -1.92 -49.40 -17.81
CA SER A 542 -1.86 -48.04 -18.32
C SER A 542 -0.43 -47.55 -18.63
N ILE A 543 0.59 -48.24 -18.12
CA ILE A 543 2.00 -47.99 -18.48
C ILE A 543 2.26 -48.17 -19.99
N LEU A 544 1.48 -49.01 -20.68
CA LEU A 544 1.61 -49.22 -22.13
C LEU A 544 1.19 -47.97 -22.93
N THR A 545 0.47 -47.05 -22.29
CA THR A 545 -0.15 -45.88 -22.92
C THR A 545 0.15 -44.57 -22.20
N ASP A 546 1.03 -44.54 -21.20
CA ASP A 546 1.29 -43.31 -20.43
C ASP A 546 2.26 -42.33 -21.14
N GLY A 547 2.96 -42.80 -22.17
CA GLY A 547 3.90 -42.01 -22.96
C GLY A 547 5.28 -41.83 -22.34
N VAL A 548 5.59 -42.52 -21.23
CA VAL A 548 6.90 -42.50 -20.59
C VAL A 548 7.79 -43.58 -21.22
N THR A 549 8.80 -43.19 -22.00
CA THR A 549 9.66 -44.14 -22.74
C THR A 549 10.87 -44.65 -21.94
N ALA A 550 11.19 -44.03 -20.82
CA ALA A 550 12.39 -44.30 -20.01
C ALA A 550 12.12 -45.14 -18.75
N ARG A 551 11.25 -46.17 -18.83
CA ARG A 551 10.96 -47.05 -17.68
C ARG A 551 11.71 -48.38 -17.74
N ASP A 552 12.24 -48.77 -16.61
CA ASP A 552 12.75 -50.11 -16.24
C ASP A 552 11.64 -51.04 -15.72
N GLN A 553 10.38 -50.63 -15.83
CA GLN A 553 9.21 -51.33 -15.30
C GLN A 553 8.37 -51.91 -16.43
N TYR A 554 8.28 -53.24 -16.49
CA TYR A 554 7.42 -53.97 -17.43
C TYR A 554 6.20 -54.54 -16.71
N ALA A 555 4.99 -54.39 -17.24
CA ALA A 555 3.86 -55.19 -16.77
C ALA A 555 4.04 -56.64 -17.23
N LEU A 556 4.21 -57.58 -16.28
CA LEU A 556 4.45 -58.98 -16.58
C LEU A 556 3.12 -59.73 -16.70
N ILE A 557 2.85 -60.30 -17.88
CA ILE A 557 1.63 -61.07 -18.14
C ILE A 557 1.97 -62.54 -18.19
N GLY A 558 1.40 -63.33 -17.27
CA GLY A 558 1.65 -64.76 -17.19
C GLY A 558 1.09 -65.53 -18.40
N VAL A 559 1.93 -66.36 -19.04
CA VAL A 559 1.59 -67.15 -20.23
C VAL A 559 1.31 -68.63 -19.95
N SER A 560 1.26 -69.03 -18.67
CA SER A 560 1.15 -70.43 -18.24
C SER A 560 -0.14 -71.14 -18.70
N THR A 561 -1.17 -70.39 -19.10
CA THR A 561 -2.48 -70.90 -19.54
C THR A 561 -2.74 -70.63 -21.03
N GLY A 562 -1.71 -70.65 -21.87
CA GLY A 562 -1.83 -70.46 -23.32
C GLY A 562 -1.66 -69.01 -23.78
N PRO A 563 -1.97 -68.71 -25.06
CA PRO A 563 -1.70 -67.41 -25.68
C PRO A 563 -2.34 -66.23 -24.93
N LYS A 564 -1.61 -65.12 -24.84
CA LYS A 564 -2.04 -63.90 -24.16
C LYS A 564 -1.98 -62.72 -25.11
N TRP A 565 -2.90 -61.78 -24.91
CA TRP A 565 -2.95 -60.53 -25.66
C TRP A 565 -3.13 -59.35 -24.72
N VAL A 566 -2.61 -58.20 -25.18
CA VAL A 566 -2.95 -56.88 -24.69
C VAL A 566 -3.59 -56.12 -25.84
N GLN A 567 -4.64 -55.36 -25.54
CA GLN A 567 -5.39 -54.63 -26.54
C GLN A 567 -5.56 -53.18 -26.10
N VAL A 568 -5.35 -52.28 -27.05
CA VAL A 568 -5.66 -50.86 -26.94
C VAL A 568 -6.50 -50.48 -28.14
N ASP A 569 -7.67 -49.89 -27.89
CA ASP A 569 -8.52 -49.39 -28.97
C ASP A 569 -8.05 -47.99 -29.40
N LEU A 570 -7.38 -47.93 -30.55
CA LEU A 570 -6.89 -46.67 -31.10
C LEU A 570 -7.99 -45.85 -31.78
N GLY A 571 -9.22 -46.36 -31.89
CA GLY A 571 -10.41 -45.70 -32.44
C GLY A 571 -10.46 -45.67 -33.98
N GLN A 572 -9.35 -46.03 -34.64
CA GLN A 572 -9.24 -46.20 -36.09
C GLN A 572 -8.07 -47.13 -36.41
N ALA A 573 -8.04 -47.64 -37.65
CA ALA A 573 -6.93 -48.46 -38.13
C ALA A 573 -5.69 -47.61 -38.41
N TYR A 574 -4.53 -48.04 -37.91
CA TYR A 574 -3.23 -47.45 -38.20
C TYR A 574 -2.35 -48.49 -38.89
N GLY A 575 -1.53 -48.08 -39.86
CA GLY A 575 -0.49 -48.94 -40.42
C GLY A 575 0.54 -49.28 -39.34
N ILE A 576 0.83 -50.57 -39.17
CA ILE A 576 1.86 -51.02 -38.22
C ILE A 576 3.13 -51.33 -39.00
N GLU A 577 4.16 -50.50 -38.82
CA GLU A 577 5.51 -50.85 -39.26
C GLU A 577 6.23 -51.56 -38.09
N LYS A 578 6.56 -52.84 -38.28
CA LYS A 578 7.40 -53.57 -37.34
C LYS A 578 8.85 -53.12 -37.55
N ASN A 579 9.33 -52.19 -36.73
CA ASN A 579 10.76 -51.93 -36.62
C ASN A 579 11.44 -53.19 -36.06
N GLN A 580 12.24 -53.86 -36.88
CA GLN A 580 13.11 -54.94 -36.39
C GLN A 580 14.26 -54.30 -35.61
N HIS A 581 14.23 -54.41 -34.28
CA HIS A 581 15.45 -54.19 -33.49
C HIS A 581 16.48 -55.26 -33.90
N PRO A 582 17.75 -54.89 -34.17
CA PRO A 582 18.81 -55.88 -34.31
C PRO A 582 18.94 -56.63 -32.97
N GLN A 583 19.00 -57.95 -33.04
CA GLN A 583 19.14 -58.84 -31.89
C GLN A 583 20.41 -58.55 -31.09
#